data_AF-X1LBM4-F1
#
_entry.id   AF-X1LBM4-F1
#
_cell.length_a   1.000
_cell.length_b   1.000
_cell.length_c   1.000
_cell.angle_alpha   90.00
_cell.angle_beta   90.00
_cell.angle_gamma   90.00
#
_symmetry.space_group_name_H-M   'P 1'
#
loop_
_entity.id
_entity.type
_entity.pdbx_description
1 polymer ?
#
loop_
_entity_poly.entity_id
_entity_poly.type
_entity_poly.pdbx_seq_one_letter_code
_entity_poly.pdbx_strand_id
1 'polypeptide(L)'
;YHLLVKTPWDTKPHGLFTTRSPNRPCPLGLCVVELVAREKNILKVRGLDAIDGTPLLDIKPYIPAIDEKVRVEIGWLKDKLKKVGT
;
A
#
# COMPACT_ATOMS: atom_id res chain seq x y z
N TYR A 1 -8.93 10.62 -14.17
CA TYR A 1 -8.72 10.49 -12.71
C TYR A 1 -9.12 11.80 -12.03
N HIS A 2 -9.50 11.76 -10.76
CA HIS A 2 -9.72 12.98 -9.96
C HIS A 2 -8.57 13.12 -8.96
N LEU A 3 -8.07 14.34 -8.79
CA LEU A 3 -6.96 14.63 -7.86
C LEU A 3 -7.43 14.77 -6.40
N LEU A 4 -8.73 14.66 -6.15
CA LEU A 4 -9.33 14.57 -4.82
C LEU A 4 -10.10 13.25 -4.72
N VAL A 5 -9.91 12.53 -3.62
CA VAL A 5 -10.55 11.25 -3.37
C VAL A 5 -11.14 11.19 -1.96
N LYS A 6 -12.29 10.54 -1.83
CA LYS A 6 -12.85 10.18 -0.52
C LYS A 6 -12.30 8.82 -0.13
N THR A 7 -11.69 8.73 1.05
CA THR A 7 -11.13 7.47 1.56
C THR A 7 -12.12 6.80 2.52
N PRO A 8 -11.96 5.50 2.83
CA PRO A 8 -12.78 4.85 3.85
C PRO A 8 -12.65 5.48 5.25
N TRP A 9 -11.58 6.22 5.51
CA TRP A 9 -11.20 6.72 6.84
C TRP A 9 -11.69 8.14 7.13
N ASP A 10 -12.21 8.86 6.14
CA ASP A 10 -12.67 10.24 6.32
C ASP A 10 -13.77 10.62 5.34
N THR A 11 -14.71 11.44 5.80
CA THR A 11 -15.78 11.95 4.94
C THR A 11 -15.32 13.12 4.06
N LYS A 12 -14.30 13.86 4.51
CA LYS A 12 -13.65 14.93 3.75
C LYS A 12 -12.78 14.35 2.62
N PRO A 13 -12.83 14.91 1.39
CA PRO A 13 -11.90 14.54 0.34
C PRO A 13 -10.45 14.90 0.68
N HIS A 14 -9.51 14.07 0.25
CA HIS A 14 -8.07 14.25 0.40
C HIS A 14 -7.40 14.27 -0.97
N GLY A 15 -6.26 14.95 -1.08
CA GLY A 15 -5.43 14.93 -2.29
C GLY A 15 -5.04 13.50 -2.64
N LEU A 16 -5.20 13.09 -3.90
CA LEU A 16 -4.96 11.70 -4.33
C LEU A 16 -3.60 11.17 -3.87
N PHE A 17 -2.55 11.97 -4.00
CA PHE A 17 -1.17 11.60 -3.64
C PHE A 17 -0.89 11.57 -2.14
N THR A 18 -1.82 12.02 -1.29
CA THR A 18 -1.74 11.85 0.16
C THR A 18 -2.46 10.59 0.65
N THR A 19 -2.87 9.71 -0.27
CA THR A 19 -3.64 8.49 0.00
C THR A 19 -3.05 7.26 -0.69
N ARG A 20 -3.61 6.09 -0.37
CA ARG A 20 -3.32 4.82 -1.06
C ARG A 20 -4.41 4.40 -2.06
N SER A 21 -5.23 5.33 -2.57
CA SER A 21 -6.30 5.00 -3.53
C SER A 21 -5.74 4.32 -4.79
N PRO A 22 -6.33 3.21 -5.28
CA PRO A 22 -5.90 2.54 -6.50
C PRO A 22 -6.26 3.31 -7.78
N ASN A 23 -7.24 4.22 -7.72
CA ASN A 23 -7.66 5.04 -8.86
C ASN A 23 -6.74 6.28 -9.00
N ARG A 24 -5.63 6.10 -9.72
CA ARG A 24 -4.56 7.10 -9.89
C ARG A 24 -4.03 7.11 -11.34
N PRO A 25 -3.36 8.20 -11.80
CA PRO A 25 -2.85 8.29 -13.17
C PRO A 25 -1.96 7.12 -13.60
N CYS A 26 -1.13 6.64 -12.68
CA CYS A 26 -0.27 5.48 -12.85
C CYS A 26 -0.64 4.44 -11.77
N PRO A 27 -1.51 3.45 -12.07
CA PRO A 27 -2.11 2.54 -11.08
C PRO A 27 -1.13 1.45 -10.61
N LEU A 28 0.01 1.87 -10.09
CA LEU A 28 1.03 0.99 -9.52
C LEU A 28 0.72 0.75 -8.04
N GLY A 29 0.47 -0.52 -7.71
CA GLY A 29 0.45 -1.03 -6.35
C GLY A 29 1.87 -1.28 -5.83
N LEU A 30 2.08 -1.06 -4.54
CA LEU A 30 3.33 -1.38 -3.86
C LEU A 30 3.00 -2.11 -2.56
N CYS A 31 3.52 -3.33 -2.45
CA CYS A 31 3.35 -4.16 -1.27
C CYS A 31 4.71 -4.71 -0.84
N VAL A 32 4.98 -4.71 0.47
CA VAL A 32 6.09 -5.45 1.07
C VAL A 32 5.49 -6.73 1.63
N VAL A 33 6.01 -7.87 1.17
CA VAL A 33 5.45 -9.19 1.50
C VAL A 33 6.51 -10.08 2.13
N GLU A 34 6.07 -11.02 2.95
CA GLU A 34 6.92 -12.10 3.44
C GLU A 34 7.03 -13.19 2.36
N LEU A 35 8.25 -13.56 1.98
CA LEU A 35 8.48 -14.73 1.13
C LEU A 35 8.42 -16.00 1.98
N VAL A 36 7.41 -16.82 1.75
CA VAL A 36 7.18 -18.07 2.51
C VAL A 36 7.89 -19.25 1.84
N ALA A 37 7.84 -19.34 0.52
CA ALA A 37 8.52 -20.39 -0.23
C ALA A 37 8.75 -19.99 -1.69
N ARG A 38 9.69 -20.67 -2.34
CA ARG A 38 9.96 -20.58 -3.77
C ARG A 38 9.94 -21.96 -4.40
N GLU A 39 9.16 -22.10 -5.46
CA GLU A 39 9.06 -23.31 -6.28
C GLU A 39 9.30 -22.93 -7.75
N LYS A 40 10.53 -23.12 -8.24
CA LYS A 40 10.97 -22.67 -9.58
C LYS A 40 10.73 -21.17 -9.79
N ASN A 41 9.74 -20.82 -10.61
CA ASN A 41 9.30 -19.47 -10.97
C ASN A 41 8.06 -19.01 -10.19
N ILE A 42 7.60 -19.79 -9.21
CA ILE A 42 6.45 -19.47 -8.35
C ILE A 42 6.98 -19.04 -6.97
N LEU A 43 6.51 -17.90 -6.50
CA LEU A 43 6.78 -17.39 -5.15
C LEU A 43 5.50 -17.45 -4.33
N LYS A 44 5.53 -18.16 -3.20
CA LYS A 44 4.45 -18.15 -2.21
C LYS A 44 4.75 -17.04 -1.21
N VAL A 45 3.84 -16.09 -1.07
CA VAL A 45 4.04 -14.90 -0.23
C VAL A 45 2.86 -14.68 0.73
N ARG A 46 3.11 -13.96 1.82
CA ARG A 46 2.07 -13.53 2.77
C ARG A 46 2.03 -11.99 2.83
N GLY A 47 0.82 -11.43 2.86
CA GLY A 47 0.59 -9.99 2.98
C GLY A 47 0.32 -9.24 1.67
N LEU A 48 0.21 -9.93 0.53
CA LEU A 48 -0.13 -9.30 -0.75
C LEU A 48 -1.59 -8.80 -0.75
N ASP A 49 -1.81 -7.56 -1.20
CA ASP A 49 -3.11 -6.89 -1.26
C ASP A 49 -3.62 -6.72 -2.71
N ALA A 50 -3.24 -7.63 -3.59
CA ALA A 50 -3.67 -7.67 -4.99
C ALA A 50 -4.78 -8.71 -5.22
N ILE A 51 -5.68 -8.41 -6.16
CA ILE A 51 -6.73 -9.36 -6.58
C ILE A 51 -6.10 -10.42 -7.49
N ASP A 52 -6.66 -11.62 -7.50
CA ASP A 52 -6.22 -12.69 -8.41
C ASP A 52 -6.19 -12.22 -9.87
N GLY A 53 -5.16 -12.64 -10.61
CA GLY A 53 -4.91 -12.20 -11.98
C GLY A 53 -4.31 -10.78 -12.11
N THR A 54 -4.04 -10.05 -11.03
CA THR A 54 -3.36 -8.74 -11.11
C THR A 54 -1.96 -8.90 -11.73
N PRO A 55 -1.63 -8.16 -12.80
CA PRO A 55 -0.31 -8.25 -13.43
C PRO A 55 0.82 -7.81 -12.50
N LEU A 56 1.87 -8.62 -12.42
CA LEU A 56 3.10 -8.29 -11.70
C LEU A 56 4.05 -7.53 -12.63
N LEU A 57 4.56 -6.39 -12.16
CA LEU A 57 5.46 -5.54 -12.94
C LEU A 57 6.93 -5.68 -12.53
N ASP A 58 7.21 -5.86 -11.24
CA ASP A 58 8.56 -5.85 -10.70
C ASP A 58 8.63 -6.55 -9.34
N ILE A 59 9.81 -7.11 -9.01
CA ILE A 59 10.14 -7.68 -7.70
C ILE A 59 11.51 -7.17 -7.30
N LYS A 60 11.63 -6.63 -6.08
CA LYS A 60 12.90 -6.20 -5.50
C LYS A 60 13.08 -6.79 -4.11
N PRO A 61 14.32 -7.11 -3.68
CA PRO A 61 14.57 -7.50 -2.30
C PRO A 61 14.26 -6.33 -1.37
N TYR A 62 13.63 -6.62 -0.22
CA TYR A 62 13.50 -5.67 0.87
C TYR A 62 14.83 -5.57 1.62
N ILE A 63 15.40 -4.37 1.69
CA ILE A 63 16.67 -4.10 2.36
C ILE A 63 16.36 -3.17 3.53
N PRO A 64 16.34 -3.67 4.79
CA PRO A 64 15.95 -2.87 5.96
C PRO A 64 16.70 -1.53 6.06
N ALA A 65 18.01 -1.54 5.80
CA ALA A 65 18.85 -0.34 5.83
C ALA A 65 18.44 0.75 4.81
N ILE A 66 17.69 0.39 3.76
CA ILE A 66 17.23 1.30 2.71
C ILE A 66 15.73 1.58 2.87
N ASP A 67 14.93 0.54 3.09
CA ASP A 67 13.48 0.61 3.01
C ASP A 67 12.81 0.97 4.33
N GLU A 68 13.42 0.61 5.47
CA GLU A 68 12.90 0.95 6.80
C GLU A 68 13.08 2.45 7.08
N LYS A 69 12.02 3.11 7.55
CA LYS A 69 12.01 4.56 7.79
C LYS A 69 11.75 4.83 9.26
N VAL A 70 12.71 5.45 9.94
CA VAL A 70 12.72 5.59 11.41
C VAL A 70 12.02 6.85 11.94
N ARG A 71 11.46 7.71 11.07
CA ARG A 71 10.81 8.98 11.45
C ARG A 71 9.66 9.33 10.51
N VAL A 72 8.68 8.43 10.41
CA VAL A 72 7.50 8.63 9.55
C VAL A 72 6.33 9.13 10.37
N GLU A 73 5.69 10.20 9.90
CA GLU A 73 4.44 10.69 10.45
C GLU A 73 3.26 10.23 9.59
N ILE A 74 2.18 9.81 10.25
CA ILE A 74 0.97 9.32 9.58
C ILE A 74 0.07 10.47 9.06
N GLY A 75 0.39 11.72 9.40
CA GLY A 75 -0.29 12.92 8.90
C GLY A 75 -1.78 12.97 9.27
N TRP A 76 -2.61 13.36 8.31
CA TRP A 76 -4.06 13.58 8.48
C TRP A 76 -4.83 12.33 8.98
N LEU A 77 -4.25 11.15 8.82
CA LEU A 77 -4.86 9.88 9.20
C LEU A 77 -4.73 9.58 10.72
N LYS A 78 -3.88 10.33 11.44
CA LYS A 78 -3.56 10.13 12.87
C LYS A 78 -4.79 10.07 13.78
N ASP A 79 -5.74 10.97 13.56
CA ASP A 79 -6.95 11.07 14.39
C ASP A 79 -8.13 10.24 13.86
N LYS A 80 -7.95 9.63 12.68
CA LYS A 80 -8.98 8.84 12.00
C LYS A 80 -8.86 7.34 12.33
N LEU A 81 -7.65 6.81 12.49
CA LEU A 81 -7.44 5.40 12.86
C LEU A 81 -7.84 5.08 14.31
N LYS A 82 -7.78 6.06 15.21
CA LYS A 82 -8.20 5.87 16.62
C LYS A 82 -9.68 5.51 16.77
N LYS A 83 -10.50 5.75 15.73
CA LYS A 83 -11.95 5.51 15.75
C LYS A 83 -12.37 4.12 15.27
N VAL A 84 -11.43 3.29 14.80
CA VAL A 84 -11.71 1.95 14.23
C VAL A 84 -11.26 0.84 15.19
N GLY A 85 -11.02 1.19 16.46
CA GLY A 85 -10.63 0.30 17.54
C GLY A 85 -11.60 0.33 18.73
N THR A 86 -12.90 0.17 18.46
CA THR A 86 -13.92 -0.36 19.38
C THR A 86 -14.77 -1.35 18.62
#